data_AF-A0A2S0WYN5-F1
#
_entry.id   AF-A0A2S0WYN5-F1
#
_cell.length_a   1.000
_cell.length_b   1.000
_cell.length_c   1.000
_cell.angle_alpha   90.00
_cell.angle_beta   90.00
_cell.angle_gamma   90.00
#
_symmetry.space_group_name_H-M   'P 1'
#
loop_
_entity.id
_entity.type
_entity.pdbx_description
1 polymer ?
#
loop_
_entity_poly.entity_id
_entity_poly.type
_entity_poly.pdbx_seq_one_letter_code
_entity_poly.pdbx_strand_id
1 'polypeptide(L)'
;MISRRIVAPALALGLAALLSLGAFGAPASAEEFPGFPSPPPSPPVEETNTLLLSPSDAVTKPGVPVTFEVTVLASEGGAPLDPQPELTYTLGTDAAGDVVDGLTVTATSSGPRAVFVRSGAQYGVTELTVVGDPVALQITPSAPSVAKGGSLTFTVTGVDDWGTPIDGSAAVLTSSVGTDVVNGQTVTFPTASPHTITATIGGVTASVTVEVVAPATAKGASAELAETGVAPLHSGLVAAILLLAGAAISVLTIARRRVQHQ
;
A
#
# COMPACT_ATOMS: atom_id res chain seq x y z
N MET A 1 -29.55 11.82 -17.94
CA MET A 1 -30.09 10.72 -17.12
C MET A 1 -28.91 9.99 -16.49
N ILE A 2 -28.57 10.35 -15.24
CA ILE A 2 -27.40 9.82 -14.51
C ILE A 2 -27.96 9.14 -13.27
N SER A 3 -27.82 7.82 -13.18
CA SER A 3 -28.21 7.05 -12.00
C SER A 3 -26.96 6.85 -11.14
N ARG A 4 -26.89 7.54 -10.00
CA ARG A 4 -25.89 7.30 -8.94
C ARG A 4 -26.37 6.11 -8.12
N ARG A 5 -25.65 4.99 -8.17
CA ARG A 5 -25.80 3.92 -7.17
C ARG A 5 -24.79 4.15 -6.06
N ILE A 6 -25.31 4.50 -4.90
CA ILE A 6 -24.62 4.51 -3.62
C ILE A 6 -24.43 3.04 -3.22
N VAL A 7 -23.19 2.60 -3.06
CA VAL A 7 -22.86 1.30 -2.46
C VAL A 7 -22.34 1.58 -1.06
N ALA A 8 -23.14 1.20 -0.07
CA ALA A 8 -22.77 1.16 1.33
C ALA A 8 -21.88 -0.07 1.60
N PRO A 9 -20.94 -0.03 2.56
CA PRO A 9 -20.23 -1.23 2.98
C PRO A 9 -21.14 -2.05 3.88
N ALA A 10 -21.51 -3.25 3.41
CA ALA A 10 -22.13 -4.26 4.24
C ALA A 10 -21.05 -4.90 5.12
N LEU A 11 -21.14 -4.61 6.42
CA LEU A 11 -20.47 -5.32 7.50
C LEU A 11 -20.89 -6.81 7.44
N ALA A 12 -19.96 -7.71 7.18
CA ALA A 12 -20.23 -9.13 7.10
C ALA A 12 -19.16 -9.96 7.82
N LEU A 13 -19.66 -10.91 8.61
CA LEU A 13 -19.04 -12.13 9.14
C LEU A 13 -18.19 -12.05 10.42
N GLY A 14 -18.85 -12.38 11.53
CA GLY A 14 -18.28 -13.23 12.58
C GLY A 14 -19.09 -14.53 12.64
N LEU A 15 -18.73 -15.51 11.80
CA LEU A 15 -19.32 -16.84 11.81
C LEU A 15 -18.36 -17.77 12.56
N ALA A 16 -18.73 -18.13 13.79
CA ALA A 16 -18.03 -19.14 14.57
C ALA A 16 -18.18 -20.50 13.86
N ALA A 17 -17.08 -20.99 13.28
CA ALA A 17 -16.99 -22.34 12.76
C ALA A 17 -16.75 -23.32 13.91
N LEU A 18 -17.83 -23.93 14.40
CA LEU A 18 -17.80 -25.14 15.22
C LEU A 18 -17.24 -26.30 14.37
N LEU A 19 -15.94 -26.55 14.48
CA LEU A 19 -15.32 -27.78 13.99
C LEU A 19 -15.69 -28.94 14.93
N SER A 20 -16.78 -29.61 14.58
CA SER A 20 -17.09 -30.97 15.03
C SER A 20 -16.02 -31.93 14.51
N LEU A 21 -14.95 -32.12 15.27
CA LEU A 21 -14.01 -33.22 15.03
C LEU A 21 -14.68 -34.52 15.49
N GLY A 22 -15.00 -35.36 14.51
CA GLY A 22 -15.57 -36.69 14.72
C GLY A 22 -14.68 -37.52 15.63
N ALA A 23 -15.24 -37.96 16.75
CA ALA A 23 -14.66 -39.00 17.58
C ALA A 23 -14.53 -40.28 16.74
N PHE A 24 -13.29 -40.72 16.55
CA PHE A 24 -12.95 -42.03 16.05
C PHE A 24 -13.60 -43.07 16.97
N GLY A 25 -14.61 -43.78 16.47
CA GLY A 25 -15.22 -44.90 17.17
C GLY A 25 -14.23 -46.05 17.29
N ALA A 26 -13.68 -46.26 18.48
CA ALA A 26 -13.08 -47.53 18.85
C ALA A 26 -14.23 -48.53 19.13
N PRO A 27 -14.25 -49.74 18.54
CA PRO A 27 -15.17 -50.78 18.97
C PRO A 27 -14.57 -51.49 20.18
N ALA A 28 -14.76 -50.93 21.37
CA ALA A 28 -14.60 -51.69 22.60
C ALA A 28 -15.99 -52.20 23.01
N SER A 29 -16.32 -53.41 22.56
CA SER A 29 -17.38 -54.21 23.15
C SER A 29 -17.03 -54.46 24.62
N ALA A 30 -17.47 -53.55 25.50
CA ALA A 30 -17.54 -53.80 26.92
C ALA A 30 -18.92 -54.41 27.18
N GLU A 31 -18.92 -55.68 27.61
CA GLU A 31 -20.11 -56.33 28.15
C GLU A 31 -20.71 -55.42 29.24
N GLU A 32 -21.97 -55.07 29.04
CA GLU A 32 -22.74 -54.17 29.88
C GLU A 32 -22.94 -54.80 31.26
N PHE A 33 -22.08 -54.44 32.22
CA PHE A 33 -22.28 -54.76 33.63
C PHE A 33 -23.45 -53.89 34.14
N PRO A 34 -24.63 -54.46 34.45
CA PRO A 34 -25.78 -53.66 34.84
C PRO A 34 -25.54 -53.10 36.25
N GLY A 35 -25.35 -51.79 36.38
CA GLY A 35 -25.35 -51.12 37.69
C GLY A 35 -24.38 -49.97 37.91
N PHE A 36 -23.51 -49.63 36.95
CA PHE A 36 -22.68 -48.43 37.07
C PHE A 36 -23.39 -47.22 36.43
N PRO A 37 -23.67 -46.15 37.19
CA PRO A 37 -24.17 -44.92 36.59
C PRO A 37 -23.13 -44.39 35.61
N SER A 38 -23.59 -43.92 34.44
CA SER A 38 -22.73 -43.21 33.50
C SER A 38 -21.97 -42.11 34.25
N PRO A 39 -20.65 -41.94 34.03
CA PRO A 39 -19.93 -40.85 34.65
C PRO A 39 -20.62 -39.51 34.29
N PRO A 40 -20.72 -38.57 35.23
CA PRO A 40 -21.34 -37.29 34.95
C PRO A 40 -20.61 -36.62 33.78
N PRO A 41 -21.34 -35.89 32.90
CA PRO A 41 -20.69 -35.13 31.84
C PRO A 41 -19.68 -34.17 32.46
N SER A 42 -18.45 -34.17 31.93
CA SER A 42 -17.44 -33.20 32.36
C SER A 42 -17.95 -31.78 32.08
N PRO A 43 -17.81 -30.82 33.01
CA PRO A 43 -18.21 -29.45 32.76
C PRO A 43 -17.42 -28.86 31.57
N PRO A 44 -17.98 -27.90 30.82
CA PRO A 44 -17.26 -27.23 29.76
C PRO A 44 -16.05 -26.50 30.35
N VAL A 45 -14.88 -26.70 29.76
CA VAL A 45 -13.66 -25.95 30.12
C VAL A 45 -13.83 -24.53 29.57
N GLU A 46 -13.90 -23.52 30.44
CA GLU A 46 -13.92 -22.12 30.00
C GLU A 46 -12.55 -21.76 29.40
N GLU A 47 -12.48 -21.56 28.08
CA GLU A 47 -11.27 -21.10 27.40
C GLU A 47 -11.04 -19.61 27.68
N THR A 48 -9.79 -19.20 27.90
CA THR A 48 -9.42 -17.81 28.27
C THR A 48 -8.34 -17.25 27.35
N ASN A 49 -8.55 -16.01 26.87
CA ASN A 49 -7.63 -15.32 25.95
C ASN A 49 -6.54 -14.55 26.71
N THR A 50 -5.61 -15.28 27.32
CA THR A 50 -4.55 -14.73 28.21
C THR A 50 -3.15 -14.87 27.64
N LEU A 51 -3.00 -15.40 26.43
CA LEU A 51 -1.70 -15.53 25.76
C LEU A 51 -1.55 -14.44 24.70
N LEU A 52 -0.46 -13.69 24.76
CA LEU A 52 -0.11 -12.68 23.76
C LEU A 52 1.08 -13.17 22.93
N LEU A 53 0.92 -13.16 21.60
CA LEU A 53 1.98 -13.49 20.64
C LEU A 53 2.71 -12.23 20.19
N SER A 54 4.04 -12.29 20.13
CA SER A 54 4.92 -11.23 19.59
C SER A 54 5.84 -11.82 18.53
N PRO A 55 6.03 -11.20 17.36
CA PRO A 55 5.41 -9.96 16.91
C PRO A 55 3.90 -10.09 16.68
N SER A 56 3.16 -9.01 16.95
CA SER A 56 1.76 -8.87 16.51
C SER A 56 1.70 -8.37 15.07
N ASP A 57 0.73 -8.83 14.30
CA ASP A 57 0.44 -8.38 12.93
C ASP A 57 1.67 -8.45 12.01
N ALA A 58 2.39 -9.57 12.09
CA ALA A 58 3.65 -9.74 11.40
C ALA A 58 3.45 -9.75 9.88
N VAL A 59 4.39 -9.16 9.14
CA VAL A 59 4.41 -9.17 7.67
C VAL A 59 5.69 -9.82 7.20
N THR A 60 5.58 -10.85 6.35
CA THR A 60 6.72 -11.63 5.85
C THR A 60 6.60 -11.94 4.36
N LYS A 61 7.66 -12.48 3.76
CA LYS A 61 7.67 -13.02 2.40
C LYS A 61 7.51 -14.55 2.41
N PRO A 62 7.09 -15.18 1.30
CA PRO A 62 6.96 -16.62 1.20
C PRO A 62 8.27 -17.34 1.54
N GLY A 63 8.18 -18.36 2.38
CA GLY A 63 9.31 -19.19 2.81
C GLY A 63 10.20 -18.54 3.88
N VAL A 64 9.92 -17.31 4.32
CA VAL A 64 10.67 -16.66 5.40
C VAL A 64 10.03 -17.01 6.75
N PRO A 65 10.76 -17.69 7.67
CA PRO A 65 10.22 -18.10 8.95
C PRO A 65 9.97 -16.90 9.87
N VAL A 66 8.89 -16.97 10.65
CA VAL A 66 8.56 -16.01 11.71
C VAL A 66 8.45 -16.76 13.03
N THR A 67 9.31 -16.42 13.99
CA THR A 67 9.28 -16.97 15.34
C THR A 67 8.47 -16.06 16.25
N PHE A 68 7.55 -16.65 17.00
CA PHE A 68 6.72 -15.94 17.96
C PHE A 68 7.21 -16.20 19.38
N GLU A 69 7.14 -15.16 20.22
CA GLU A 69 7.26 -15.25 21.67
C GLU A 69 5.86 -15.20 22.29
N VAL A 70 5.67 -15.92 23.40
CA VAL A 70 4.39 -15.97 24.11
C VAL A 70 4.54 -15.28 25.46
N THR A 71 3.69 -14.30 25.73
CA THR A 71 3.55 -13.64 27.03
C THR A 71 2.23 -14.02 27.66
N VAL A 72 2.26 -14.52 28.90
CA VAL A 72 1.08 -14.83 29.69
C VAL A 72 0.62 -13.61 30.47
N LEU A 73 -0.67 -13.28 30.35
CA LEU A 73 -1.32 -12.18 31.03
C LEU A 73 -2.08 -12.65 32.27
N ALA A 74 -2.26 -11.77 33.26
CA ALA A 74 -3.03 -12.06 34.47
C ALA A 74 -4.54 -12.27 34.21
N SER A 75 -5.06 -11.67 33.15
CA SER A 75 -6.44 -11.78 32.68
C SER A 75 -6.47 -11.39 31.20
N GLU A 76 -7.61 -11.61 30.51
CA GLU A 76 -7.78 -11.12 29.14
C GLU A 76 -7.56 -9.60 29.09
N GLY A 77 -6.65 -9.15 28.23
CA GLY A 77 -6.23 -7.74 28.13
C GLY A 77 -5.50 -7.17 29.36
N GLY A 78 -5.13 -8.03 30.32
CA GLY A 78 -4.46 -7.65 31.57
C GLY A 78 -2.96 -7.40 31.41
N ALA A 79 -2.30 -7.11 32.54
CA ALA A 79 -0.84 -6.97 32.57
C ALA A 79 -0.13 -8.33 32.40
N PRO A 80 1.08 -8.37 31.81
CA PRO A 80 1.93 -9.55 31.83
C PRO A 80 2.20 -10.04 33.25
N LEU A 81 2.21 -11.36 33.43
CA LEU A 81 2.66 -11.98 34.67
C LEU A 81 4.17 -11.76 34.87
N ASP A 82 4.59 -11.57 36.11
CA ASP A 82 6.00 -11.49 36.50
C ASP A 82 6.22 -12.28 37.81
N PRO A 83 6.98 -13.39 37.79
CA PRO A 83 7.68 -13.97 36.64
C PRO A 83 6.72 -14.61 35.62
N GLN A 84 7.17 -14.73 34.37
CA GLN A 84 6.47 -15.52 33.36
C GLN A 84 6.47 -17.01 33.75
N PRO A 85 5.32 -17.69 33.72
CA PRO A 85 5.26 -19.12 34.02
C PRO A 85 5.86 -19.96 32.88
N GLU A 86 6.44 -21.10 33.23
CA GLU A 86 6.87 -22.09 32.24
C GLU A 86 5.67 -22.97 31.84
N LEU A 87 5.14 -22.75 30.63
CA LEU A 87 4.02 -23.50 30.07
C LEU A 87 4.44 -24.19 28.77
N THR A 88 3.76 -25.28 28.44
CA THR A 88 3.91 -25.95 27.14
C THR A 88 2.90 -25.38 26.15
N TYR A 89 3.42 -24.78 25.07
CA TYR A 89 2.61 -24.16 24.03
C TYR A 89 2.46 -25.06 22.81
N THR A 90 1.27 -25.01 22.21
CA THR A 90 1.03 -25.55 20.86
C THR A 90 0.61 -24.40 19.96
N LEU A 91 1.42 -24.12 18.94
CA LEU A 91 1.13 -23.12 17.92
C LEU A 91 0.44 -23.77 16.72
N GLY A 92 -0.43 -23.03 16.05
CA GLY A 92 -1.05 -23.43 14.80
C GLY A 92 -1.45 -22.23 13.95
N THR A 93 -1.82 -22.49 12.70
CA THR A 93 -2.38 -21.50 11.78
C THR A 93 -3.67 -22.03 11.15
N ASP A 94 -4.50 -21.12 10.63
CA ASP A 94 -5.73 -21.46 9.90
C ASP A 94 -5.47 -21.83 8.42
N ALA A 95 -4.25 -21.65 7.92
CA ALA A 95 -3.87 -21.95 6.56
C ALA A 95 -3.22 -23.34 6.43
N ALA A 96 -3.90 -24.22 5.70
CA ALA A 96 -3.34 -25.53 5.37
C ALA A 96 -2.06 -25.39 4.51
N GLY A 97 -0.99 -26.08 4.92
CA GLY A 97 0.29 -26.09 4.21
C GLY A 97 1.37 -25.21 4.85
N ASP A 98 1.03 -24.39 5.84
CA ASP A 98 2.04 -23.76 6.70
C ASP A 98 2.79 -24.83 7.49
N VAL A 99 4.10 -24.63 7.66
CA VAL A 99 4.96 -25.48 8.49
C VAL A 99 5.12 -24.80 9.85
N VAL A 100 4.74 -25.51 10.91
CA VAL A 100 4.93 -25.05 12.29
C VAL A 100 5.98 -25.92 12.97
N ASP A 101 7.05 -25.29 13.44
CA ASP A 101 8.12 -25.93 14.22
C ASP A 101 8.32 -25.16 15.54
N GLY A 102 7.83 -25.75 16.64
CA GLY A 102 7.74 -25.06 17.93
C GLY A 102 6.85 -23.81 17.84
N LEU A 103 7.45 -22.65 18.12
CA LEU A 103 6.81 -21.34 17.99
C LEU A 103 7.16 -20.61 16.68
N THR A 104 7.69 -21.32 15.68
CA THR A 104 8.07 -20.76 14.39
C THR A 104 7.10 -21.20 13.30
N VAL A 105 6.60 -20.25 12.52
CA VAL A 105 5.75 -20.49 11.35
C VAL A 105 6.53 -20.19 10.08
N THR A 106 6.52 -21.13 9.13
CA THR A 106 7.01 -20.91 7.76
C THR A 106 5.87 -21.12 6.78
N ALA A 107 5.49 -20.06 6.09
CA ALA A 107 4.37 -20.03 5.16
C ALA A 107 4.85 -19.77 3.74
N THR A 108 4.32 -20.50 2.75
CA THR A 108 4.74 -20.38 1.33
C THR A 108 3.67 -19.81 0.42
N SER A 109 2.41 -19.82 0.83
CA SER A 109 1.31 -19.17 0.13
C SER A 109 1.16 -17.73 0.62
N SER A 110 0.86 -16.79 -0.28
CA SER A 110 0.54 -15.41 0.08
C SER A 110 -0.85 -15.26 0.70
N GLY A 111 -1.05 -14.17 1.43
CA GLY A 111 -2.31 -13.80 2.05
C GLY A 111 -2.27 -13.70 3.58
N PRO A 112 -3.38 -13.24 4.19
CA PRO A 112 -3.53 -13.19 5.63
C PRO A 112 -3.80 -14.58 6.20
N ARG A 113 -3.34 -14.83 7.43
CA ARG A 113 -3.65 -16.03 8.21
C ARG A 113 -3.69 -15.71 9.71
N ALA A 114 -4.58 -16.40 10.42
CA ALA A 114 -4.62 -16.37 11.87
C ALA A 114 -3.57 -17.33 12.44
N VAL A 115 -2.71 -16.82 13.31
CA VAL A 115 -1.77 -17.61 14.11
C VAL A 115 -2.35 -17.71 15.51
N PHE A 116 -2.53 -18.92 16.00
CA PHE A 116 -3.05 -19.15 17.34
C PHE A 116 -2.11 -20.01 18.17
N VAL A 117 -2.05 -19.71 19.46
CA VAL A 117 -1.30 -20.48 20.44
C VAL A 117 -2.24 -20.98 21.52
N ARG A 118 -2.01 -22.19 22.01
CA ARG A 118 -2.78 -22.81 23.09
C ARG A 118 -1.87 -23.36 24.18
N SER A 119 -2.32 -23.28 25.43
CA SER A 119 -1.76 -23.99 26.58
C SER A 119 -2.90 -24.33 27.56
N GLY A 120 -3.35 -25.59 27.55
CA GLY A 120 -4.52 -26.01 28.32
C GLY A 120 -5.78 -25.24 27.89
N ALA A 121 -6.43 -24.56 28.84
CA ALA A 121 -7.60 -23.71 28.58
C ALA A 121 -7.23 -22.30 28.10
N GLN A 122 -5.95 -21.93 28.11
CA GLN A 122 -5.50 -20.60 27.67
C GLN A 122 -5.23 -20.61 26.17
N TYR A 123 -5.60 -19.53 25.49
CA TYR A 123 -5.29 -19.31 24.09
C TYR A 123 -4.86 -17.86 23.83
N GLY A 124 -4.29 -17.66 22.64
CA GLY A 124 -3.93 -16.36 22.08
C GLY A 124 -4.01 -16.40 20.57
N VAL A 125 -4.32 -15.27 19.93
CA VAL A 125 -4.43 -15.15 18.47
C VAL A 125 -3.69 -13.89 18.01
N THR A 126 -3.00 -13.98 16.89
CA THR A 126 -2.45 -12.83 16.16
C THR A 126 -2.56 -13.06 14.65
N GLU A 127 -2.29 -12.03 13.86
CA GLU A 127 -2.28 -12.10 12.40
C GLU A 127 -0.85 -12.23 11.86
N LEU A 128 -0.71 -13.01 10.79
CA LEU A 128 0.48 -13.07 9.96
C LEU A 128 0.07 -12.83 8.50
N THR A 129 0.67 -11.82 7.87
CA THR A 129 0.46 -11.55 6.44
C THR A 129 1.70 -11.98 5.66
N VAL A 130 1.50 -12.87 4.68
CA VAL A 130 2.56 -13.27 3.75
C VAL A 130 2.35 -12.51 2.44
N VAL A 131 3.29 -11.62 2.11
CA VAL A 131 3.23 -10.75 0.94
C VAL A 131 3.46 -11.56 -0.33
N GLY A 132 2.54 -11.50 -1.29
CA GLY A 132 2.66 -12.18 -2.57
C GLY A 132 3.53 -11.44 -3.59
N ASP A 133 3.54 -11.97 -4.81
CA ASP A 133 4.06 -11.25 -5.97
C ASP A 133 3.13 -10.07 -6.32
N PRO A 134 3.67 -8.96 -6.84
CA PRO A 134 2.84 -7.83 -7.25
C PRO A 134 1.95 -8.21 -8.42
N VAL A 135 0.72 -7.72 -8.42
CA VAL A 135 -0.24 -7.83 -9.54
C VAL A 135 -0.58 -6.48 -10.15
N ALA A 136 -0.36 -5.41 -9.41
CA ALA A 136 -0.43 -4.05 -9.92
C ALA A 136 0.70 -3.21 -9.35
N LEU A 137 1.23 -2.31 -10.18
CA LEU A 137 2.25 -1.34 -9.81
C LEU A 137 1.74 0.08 -10.07
N GLN A 138 2.22 1.01 -9.26
CA GLN A 138 2.09 2.44 -9.49
C GLN A 138 3.48 3.05 -9.49
N ILE A 139 3.74 3.91 -10.47
CA ILE A 139 4.96 4.72 -10.55
C ILE A 139 4.57 6.19 -10.45
N THR A 140 5.26 6.95 -9.60
CA THR A 140 5.00 8.36 -9.37
C THR A 140 6.30 9.15 -9.43
N PRO A 141 6.45 10.08 -10.41
CA PRO A 141 7.62 10.94 -10.46
C PRO A 141 7.54 12.04 -9.38
N SER A 142 8.70 12.54 -8.96
CA SER A 142 8.79 13.66 -8.02
C SER A 142 8.20 14.98 -8.55
N ALA A 143 8.07 15.11 -9.88
CA ALA A 143 7.38 16.21 -10.55
C ALA A 143 6.84 15.72 -11.92
N PRO A 144 5.77 16.32 -12.46
CA PRO A 144 5.20 15.91 -13.76
C PRO A 144 6.09 16.30 -14.96
N SER A 145 6.98 17.27 -14.78
CA SER A 145 7.89 17.76 -15.81
C SER A 145 9.22 18.20 -15.24
N VAL A 146 10.23 18.30 -16.10
CA VAL A 146 11.59 18.71 -15.73
C VAL A 146 12.23 19.47 -16.89
N ALA A 147 13.17 20.38 -16.60
CA ALA A 147 13.95 21.02 -17.65
C ALA A 147 14.96 20.03 -18.26
N LYS A 148 15.31 20.22 -19.53
CA LYS A 148 16.40 19.49 -20.20
C LYS A 148 17.67 19.48 -19.34
N GLY A 149 18.24 18.31 -19.13
CA GLY A 149 19.42 18.07 -18.30
C GLY A 149 19.11 17.87 -16.81
N GLY A 150 17.85 18.06 -16.39
CA GLY A 150 17.42 17.80 -15.02
C GLY A 150 17.15 16.32 -14.76
N SER A 151 16.89 16.00 -13.48
CA SER A 151 16.62 14.65 -13.01
C SER A 151 15.33 14.60 -12.21
N LEU A 152 14.65 13.46 -12.25
CA LEU A 152 13.51 13.14 -11.39
C LEU A 152 13.76 11.83 -10.64
N THR A 153 13.24 11.75 -9.43
CA THR A 153 13.17 10.49 -8.67
C THR A 153 11.77 9.90 -8.82
N PHE A 154 11.70 8.59 -8.96
CA PHE A 154 10.46 7.85 -9.15
C PHE A 154 10.21 6.96 -7.95
N THR A 155 9.07 7.16 -7.30
CA THR A 155 8.59 6.23 -6.28
C THR A 155 7.77 5.16 -6.97
N VAL A 156 8.08 3.89 -6.71
CA VAL A 156 7.31 2.74 -7.17
C VAL A 156 6.66 2.09 -5.97
N THR A 157 5.37 1.80 -6.08
CA THR A 157 4.61 1.01 -5.11
C THR A 157 3.89 -0.10 -5.84
N GLY A 158 3.56 -1.17 -5.13
CA GLY A 158 2.78 -2.27 -5.67
C GLY A 158 1.73 -2.77 -4.70
N VAL A 159 0.86 -3.65 -5.20
CA VAL A 159 -0.06 -4.46 -4.40
C VAL A 159 -0.05 -5.89 -4.93
N ASP A 160 -0.17 -6.86 -4.03
CA ASP A 160 -0.46 -8.26 -4.39
C ASP A 160 -1.97 -8.49 -4.61
N ASP A 161 -2.34 -9.72 -4.94
CA ASP A 161 -3.74 -10.14 -5.16
C ASP A 161 -4.63 -10.01 -3.91
N TRP A 162 -4.04 -9.85 -2.73
CA TRP A 162 -4.75 -9.64 -1.46
C TRP A 162 -4.87 -8.15 -1.12
N GLY A 163 -4.33 -7.27 -1.96
CA GLY A 163 -4.27 -5.83 -1.71
C GLY A 163 -3.20 -5.43 -0.70
N THR A 164 -2.28 -6.34 -0.35
CA THR A 164 -1.18 -6.06 0.57
C THR A 164 -0.18 -5.12 -0.11
N PRO A 165 0.19 -3.99 0.51
CA PRO A 165 1.17 -3.08 -0.07
C PRO A 165 2.54 -3.74 -0.23
N ILE A 166 3.15 -3.55 -1.39
CA ILE A 166 4.51 -3.98 -1.71
C ILE A 166 5.40 -2.74 -1.84
N ASP A 167 6.54 -2.77 -1.17
CA ASP A 167 7.62 -1.81 -1.39
C ASP A 167 8.24 -2.02 -2.78
N GLY A 168 8.17 -0.98 -3.61
CA GLY A 168 8.72 -0.98 -4.96
C GLY A 168 10.19 -0.57 -5.05
N SER A 169 10.92 -0.46 -3.95
CA SER A 169 12.35 -0.12 -3.94
C SER A 169 13.23 -1.03 -4.81
N ALA A 170 12.80 -2.27 -5.04
CA ALA A 170 13.46 -3.24 -5.93
C ALA A 170 13.09 -3.07 -7.42
N ALA A 171 12.28 -2.08 -7.78
CA ALA A 171 11.89 -1.84 -9.17
C ALA A 171 13.08 -1.51 -10.07
N VAL A 172 13.07 -2.13 -11.24
CA VAL A 172 13.96 -1.77 -12.34
C VAL A 172 13.26 -0.72 -13.19
N LEU A 173 13.87 0.45 -13.33
CA LEU A 173 13.39 1.50 -14.23
C LEU A 173 14.04 1.38 -15.61
N THR A 174 13.26 1.69 -16.63
CA THR A 174 13.73 1.82 -18.01
C THR A 174 13.12 3.07 -18.64
N SER A 175 13.81 3.66 -19.61
CA SER A 175 13.29 4.80 -20.39
C SER A 175 13.04 4.39 -21.84
N SER A 176 12.02 4.98 -22.45
CA SER A 176 11.78 4.92 -23.89
C SER A 176 12.87 5.63 -24.72
N VAL A 177 13.68 6.49 -24.10
CA VAL A 177 14.73 7.27 -24.77
C VAL A 177 16.10 6.76 -24.31
N GLY A 178 16.86 6.18 -25.24
CA GLY A 178 18.14 5.52 -24.93
C GLY A 178 19.27 6.45 -24.48
N THR A 179 19.12 7.77 -24.62
CA THR A 179 20.09 8.75 -24.08
C THR A 179 19.87 9.06 -22.60
N ASP A 180 18.73 8.68 -22.03
CA ASP A 180 18.46 8.91 -20.61
C ASP A 180 19.36 8.06 -19.74
N VAL A 181 19.73 8.62 -18.58
CA VAL A 181 20.59 7.94 -17.61
C VAL A 181 19.73 7.52 -16.43
N VAL A 182 19.56 6.20 -16.27
CA VAL A 182 18.82 5.60 -15.15
C VAL A 182 19.82 5.14 -14.08
N ASN A 183 19.73 5.71 -12.88
CA ASN A 183 20.53 5.36 -11.72
C ASN A 183 19.61 5.00 -10.54
N GLY A 184 19.32 3.70 -10.39
CA GLY A 184 18.33 3.24 -9.41
C GLY A 184 16.95 3.82 -9.71
N GLN A 185 16.36 4.52 -8.74
CA GLN A 185 15.07 5.20 -8.89
C GLN A 185 15.16 6.63 -9.46
N THR A 186 16.35 7.11 -9.83
CA THR A 186 16.53 8.47 -10.38
C THR A 186 16.86 8.39 -11.87
N VAL A 187 16.19 9.21 -12.68
CA VAL A 187 16.43 9.32 -14.12
C VAL A 187 16.82 10.75 -14.48
N THR A 188 17.91 10.90 -15.23
CA THR A 188 18.36 12.18 -15.81
C THR A 188 17.98 12.24 -17.29
N PHE A 189 17.47 13.39 -17.73
CA PHE A 189 16.85 13.59 -19.04
C PHE A 189 17.64 14.55 -19.93
N PRO A 190 18.56 14.10 -20.80
CA PRO A 190 19.41 14.98 -21.60
C PRO A 190 18.71 15.67 -22.78
N THR A 191 17.56 15.14 -23.23
CA THR A 191 16.83 15.64 -24.40
C THR A 191 15.46 16.18 -24.00
N ALA A 192 15.01 17.24 -24.68
CA ALA A 192 13.68 17.82 -24.47
C ALA A 192 12.66 17.10 -25.36
N SER A 193 11.77 16.35 -24.75
CA SER A 193 10.63 15.65 -25.36
C SER A 193 9.78 15.01 -24.25
N PRO A 194 8.60 14.45 -24.57
CA PRO A 194 7.94 13.49 -23.69
C PRO A 194 8.74 12.18 -23.60
N HIS A 195 9.04 11.72 -22.39
CA HIS A 195 9.78 10.48 -22.12
C HIS A 195 8.90 9.54 -21.30
N THR A 196 8.81 8.28 -21.68
CA THR A 196 8.06 7.27 -20.93
C THR A 196 9.03 6.47 -20.07
N ILE A 197 8.82 6.50 -18.76
CA ILE A 197 9.54 5.70 -17.78
C ILE A 197 8.69 4.50 -17.40
N THR A 198 9.27 3.31 -17.48
CA THR A 198 8.62 2.05 -17.13
C THR A 198 9.34 1.42 -15.94
N ALA A 199 8.59 1.16 -14.86
CA ALA A 199 9.03 0.34 -13.74
C ALA A 199 8.65 -1.11 -13.96
N THR A 200 9.49 -2.04 -13.51
CA THR A 200 9.23 -3.48 -13.53
C THR A 200 9.60 -4.14 -12.20
N ILE A 201 8.69 -4.93 -11.64
CA ILE A 201 8.90 -5.80 -10.47
C ILE A 201 8.19 -7.13 -10.72
N GLY A 202 8.88 -8.26 -10.55
CA GLY A 202 8.24 -9.58 -10.66
C GLY A 202 7.59 -9.86 -12.02
N GLY A 203 8.02 -9.18 -13.08
CA GLY A 203 7.40 -9.25 -14.41
C GLY A 203 6.18 -8.34 -14.61
N VAL A 204 5.68 -7.69 -13.55
CA VAL A 204 4.62 -6.67 -13.66
C VAL A 204 5.23 -5.32 -13.96
N THR A 205 4.55 -4.54 -14.81
CA THR A 205 5.04 -3.24 -15.29
C THR A 205 4.05 -2.11 -15.02
N ALA A 206 4.56 -0.91 -14.75
CA ALA A 206 3.80 0.33 -14.76
C ALA A 206 4.62 1.43 -15.45
N SER A 207 3.94 2.35 -16.14
CA SER A 207 4.60 3.42 -16.90
C SER A 207 4.02 4.79 -16.59
N VAL A 208 4.88 5.81 -16.67
CA VAL A 208 4.50 7.22 -16.59
C VAL A 208 5.23 8.02 -17.66
N THR A 209 4.54 9.00 -18.22
CA THR A 209 5.15 9.95 -19.17
C THR A 209 5.55 11.22 -18.43
N VAL A 210 6.79 11.63 -18.61
CA VAL A 210 7.36 12.88 -18.11
C VAL A 210 7.56 13.84 -19.26
N GLU A 211 7.16 15.09 -19.09
CA GLU A 211 7.44 16.15 -20.05
C GLU A 211 8.81 16.80 -19.75
N VAL A 212 9.75 16.69 -20.69
CA VAL A 212 11.05 17.34 -20.57
C VAL A 212 11.07 18.62 -21.42
N VAL A 213 11.13 19.76 -20.76
CA VAL A 213 10.99 21.08 -21.39
C VAL A 213 12.35 21.61 -21.80
N ALA A 214 12.45 22.13 -23.03
CA ALA A 214 13.64 22.84 -23.46
C ALA A 214 13.84 24.10 -22.61
N PRO A 215 15.08 24.53 -22.32
CA PRO A 215 15.29 25.82 -21.67
C PRO A 215 14.66 26.90 -22.53
N ALA A 216 13.91 27.80 -21.92
CA ALA A 216 13.38 28.96 -22.62
C ALA A 216 14.57 29.70 -23.25
N THR A 217 14.66 29.68 -24.58
CA THR A 217 15.60 30.56 -25.28
C THR A 217 15.23 31.96 -24.87
N ALA A 218 16.12 32.65 -24.14
CA ALA A 218 16.02 34.07 -23.94
C ALA A 218 15.92 34.70 -25.34
N LYS A 219 14.70 35.13 -25.71
CA LYS A 219 14.43 35.86 -26.94
C LYS A 219 15.43 37.01 -26.94
N GLY A 220 16.30 37.01 -27.96
CA GLY A 220 17.57 37.73 -27.96
C GLY A 220 17.48 39.11 -27.32
N ALA A 221 18.48 39.40 -26.48
CA ALA A 221 18.89 40.77 -26.25
C ALA A 221 18.84 41.50 -27.59
N SER A 222 18.04 42.57 -27.66
CA SER A 222 17.97 43.45 -28.81
C SER A 222 19.38 43.69 -29.32
N ALA A 223 19.65 43.25 -30.55
CA ALA A 223 20.72 43.83 -31.31
C ALA A 223 20.34 45.31 -31.49
N GLU A 224 20.85 46.15 -30.60
CA GLU A 224 20.88 47.59 -30.76
C GLU A 224 21.65 47.85 -32.06
N LEU A 225 20.89 48.10 -33.14
CA LEU A 225 21.42 48.63 -34.38
C LEU A 225 22.06 49.96 -34.02
N ALA A 226 23.39 50.03 -34.12
CA ALA A 226 24.14 51.26 -33.92
C ALA A 226 23.60 52.33 -34.89
N GLU A 227 22.90 53.31 -34.33
CA GLU A 227 22.49 54.53 -35.00
C GLU A 227 23.73 55.44 -35.14
N THR A 228 24.46 55.31 -36.24
CA THR A 228 25.44 56.34 -36.64
C THR A 228 24.79 57.25 -37.68
N GLY A 229 24.22 58.36 -37.22
CA GLY A 229 23.50 59.29 -38.09
C GLY A 229 23.33 60.70 -37.53
N VAL A 230 24.43 61.44 -37.46
CA VAL A 230 24.52 62.91 -37.61
C VAL A 230 23.41 63.81 -37.03
N ALA A 231 23.73 64.50 -35.93
CA ALA A 231 23.20 65.83 -35.62
C ALA A 231 23.78 66.86 -36.65
N PRO A 232 23.21 68.09 -36.86
CA PRO A 232 22.48 68.84 -35.84
C PRO A 232 21.40 69.89 -36.31
N LEU A 233 20.80 70.53 -35.29
CA LEU A 233 20.23 71.90 -35.21
C LEU A 233 18.79 72.23 -35.71
N HIS A 234 17.99 72.70 -34.73
CA HIS A 234 17.05 73.85 -34.70
C HIS A 234 15.60 73.54 -34.24
N SER A 235 15.36 73.86 -32.96
CA SER A 235 14.23 74.60 -32.37
C SER A 235 12.86 74.65 -33.10
N GLY A 236 11.80 74.21 -32.39
CA GLY A 236 10.46 74.76 -32.57
C GLY A 236 9.29 73.83 -32.26
N LEU A 237 8.76 73.94 -31.02
CA LEU A 237 7.34 74.01 -30.60
C LEU A 237 6.25 73.04 -31.15
N VAL A 238 5.24 72.79 -30.29
CA VAL A 238 3.87 72.24 -30.50
C VAL A 238 3.75 70.75 -30.13
N ALA A 239 3.32 70.36 -28.92
CA ALA A 239 1.99 70.43 -28.27
C ALA A 239 1.05 69.24 -28.56
N ALA A 240 0.63 68.60 -27.45
CA ALA A 240 -0.72 68.11 -27.12
C ALA A 240 -1.34 66.84 -27.79
N ILE A 241 -1.63 65.86 -26.90
CA ILE A 241 -2.94 65.19 -26.63
C ILE A 241 -3.60 64.32 -27.72
N LEU A 242 -3.87 63.04 -27.36
CA LEU A 242 -5.05 62.19 -27.66
C LEU A 242 -4.71 60.76 -27.13
N LEU A 243 -5.15 60.21 -26.00
CA LEU A 243 -6.46 59.96 -25.36
C LEU A 243 -7.48 59.12 -26.17
N LEU A 244 -7.69 57.89 -25.67
CA LEU A 244 -8.84 56.96 -25.79
C LEU A 244 -9.06 56.10 -27.06
N ALA A 245 -8.98 54.77 -26.89
CA ALA A 245 -10.00 53.74 -27.19
C ALA A 245 -9.30 52.34 -27.20
N GLY A 246 -9.73 51.27 -26.54
CA GLY A 246 -10.92 51.00 -25.75
C GLY A 246 -10.77 49.63 -25.06
N ALA A 247 -11.32 49.52 -23.86
CA ALA A 247 -11.54 48.28 -23.11
C ALA A 247 -12.97 47.79 -23.37
N ALA A 248 -13.15 46.47 -23.61
CA ALA A 248 -14.42 45.72 -23.49
C ALA A 248 -14.24 44.30 -24.08
N ILE A 249 -14.25 43.23 -23.27
CA ILE A 249 -15.27 42.14 -23.21
C ILE A 249 -14.49 40.80 -23.31
N SER A 250 -14.59 39.76 -22.46
CA SER A 250 -15.50 39.44 -21.36
C SER A 250 -14.91 38.34 -20.47
N VAL A 251 -14.95 38.58 -19.16
CA VAL A 251 -14.97 37.60 -18.08
C VAL A 251 -16.40 37.08 -17.98
N LEU A 252 -16.69 35.83 -18.39
CA LEU A 252 -18.02 35.24 -18.15
C LEU A 252 -18.06 33.70 -18.30
N THR A 253 -17.45 32.91 -17.41
CA THR A 253 -17.75 31.45 -17.37
C THR A 253 -17.62 30.76 -16.01
N ILE A 254 -17.81 31.40 -14.84
CA ILE A 254 -18.00 30.63 -13.59
C ILE A 254 -19.01 31.33 -12.66
N ALA A 255 -20.31 31.05 -12.83
CA ALA A 255 -21.32 31.15 -11.75
C ALA A 255 -22.75 30.72 -12.20
N ARG A 256 -22.91 29.67 -13.01
CA ARG A 256 -24.24 29.09 -13.26
C ARG A 256 -24.20 27.57 -13.25
N ARG A 257 -24.20 26.98 -12.05
CA ARG A 257 -24.73 25.63 -11.79
C ARG A 257 -24.99 25.42 -10.30
N ARG A 258 -25.88 26.23 -9.75
CA ARG A 258 -26.76 25.82 -8.65
C ARG A 258 -28.13 26.41 -8.92
N VAL A 259 -29.15 25.67 -8.52
CA VAL A 259 -30.58 25.99 -8.61
C VAL A 259 -31.19 25.61 -9.96
N GLN A 260 -31.74 24.40 -10.05
CA GLN A 260 -33.17 24.15 -10.25
C GLN A 260 -33.42 22.63 -10.34
N HIS A 261 -34.63 22.24 -9.93
CA HIS A 261 -35.23 20.91 -9.76
C HIS A 261 -35.00 20.32 -8.36
N GLN A 262 -35.93 20.55 -7.43
CA GLN A 262 -37.26 19.91 -7.32
C GLN A 262 -37.13 18.40 -7.25
#